data_AF-A0A0D8JDP8-F1
#
_entry.id   AF-A0A0D8JDP8-F1
#
_cell.length_a   1.000
_cell.length_b   1.000
_cell.length_c   1.000
_cell.angle_alpha   90.00
_cell.angle_beta   90.00
_cell.angle_gamma   90.00
#
_symmetry.space_group_name_H-M   'P 1'
#
loop_
_entity.id
_entity.type
_entity.pdbx_description
1 polymer ?
#
loop_
_entity_poly.entity_id
_entity_poly.type
_entity_poly.pdbx_seq_one_letter_code
_entity_poly.pdbx_strand_id
1 'polypeptide(L)'
;MDIKLVQTLLFVVFILSLGLFSLLFKEKNEEAVFKKLKLFPRCFKLIGLVILLCSVSLPWIFQRLLVDGTNHLGMICVNFGLSLICFSRDKVEDEMSNLIRLKSFYRSFVAGIVGFFFLTWMENKVSDGFSQLSADTLLGTILGIYLVSYYVTKSKIRSAE
;
A
#
# COMPACT_ATOMS: atom_id res chain seq x y z
N MET A 1 -17.35 17.28 18.86
CA MET A 1 -16.96 17.83 17.56
C MET A 1 -18.04 17.44 16.56
N ASP A 2 -18.68 18.40 15.90
CA ASP A 2 -19.78 18.10 14.98
C ASP A 2 -19.30 17.19 13.85
N ILE A 3 -19.93 16.02 13.70
CA ILE A 3 -19.56 15.00 12.69
C ILE A 3 -19.49 15.62 11.28
N LYS A 4 -20.39 16.56 10.99
CA LYS A 4 -20.40 17.32 9.73
C LYS A 4 -19.13 18.15 9.53
N LEU A 5 -18.64 18.82 10.58
CA LEU A 5 -17.41 19.63 10.54
C LEU A 5 -16.19 18.74 10.27
N VAL A 6 -16.13 17.56 10.90
CA VAL A 6 -15.06 16.58 10.68
C VAL A 6 -15.06 16.05 9.25
N GLN A 7 -16.24 15.70 8.72
CA GLN A 7 -16.38 15.26 7.33
C GLN A 7 -15.94 16.34 6.33
N THR A 8 -16.27 17.61 6.59
CA THR A 8 -15.83 18.73 5.75
C THR A 8 -14.31 18.90 5.81
N LEU A 9 -13.70 18.83 7.00
CA LEU A 9 -12.25 18.90 7.14
C LEU A 9 -11.53 17.75 6.42
N LEU A 10 -12.01 16.51 6.57
CA LEU A 10 -11.44 15.35 5.86
C LEU A 10 -11.54 15.50 4.34
N PHE A 11 -12.65 16.04 3.84
CA PHE A 11 -12.84 16.29 2.41
C PHE A 11 -11.88 17.37 1.88
N VAL A 12 -11.65 18.44 2.65
CA VAL A 12 -10.66 19.47 2.30
C VAL A 12 -9.24 18.89 2.26
N VAL A 13 -8.87 18.08 3.26
CA VAL A 13 -7.56 17.39 3.29
C VAL A 13 -7.42 16.43 2.10
N PHE A 14 -8.49 15.72 1.73
CA PHE A 14 -8.50 14.87 0.55
C PHE A 14 -8.26 15.66 -0.75
N ILE A 15 -8.95 16.79 -0.95
CA ILE A 15 -8.73 17.66 -2.11
C ILE A 15 -7.30 18.20 -2.15
N LEU A 16 -6.75 18.62 -1.01
CA LEU A 16 -5.36 19.07 -0.91
C LEU A 16 -4.38 17.93 -1.26
N SER A 17 -4.65 16.70 -0.80
CA SER A 17 -3.83 15.53 -1.11
C SER A 17 -3.87 15.17 -2.61
N LEU A 18 -5.02 15.32 -3.26
CA LEU A 18 -5.17 15.18 -4.71
C LEU A 18 -4.40 16.25 -5.49
N GLY A 19 -4.42 17.50 -5.01
CA GLY A 19 -3.63 18.58 -5.58
C GLY A 19 -2.12 18.29 -5.52
N LEU A 20 -1.65 17.83 -4.36
CA LEU A 20 -0.26 17.37 -4.20
C LEU A 20 0.06 16.20 -5.13
N PHE A 21 -0.81 15.21 -5.23
CA PHE A 21 -0.65 14.07 -6.13
C PHE A 21 -0.52 14.52 -7.60
N SER A 22 -1.39 15.43 -8.05
CA SER A 22 -1.33 15.95 -9.43
C SER A 22 -0.07 16.75 -9.71
N LEU A 23 0.41 17.54 -8.74
CA LEU A 23 1.63 18.35 -8.90
C LEU A 23 2.87 17.47 -8.97
N LEU A 24 2.85 16.36 -8.24
CA LEU A 24 3.94 15.43 -8.08
C LEU A 24 4.03 14.42 -9.24
N PHE A 25 2.91 14.18 -9.94
CA PHE A 25 2.85 13.49 -11.23
C PHE A 25 3.18 14.37 -12.45
N LYS A 26 3.35 15.68 -12.27
CA LYS A 26 3.82 16.60 -13.33
C LYS A 26 5.29 16.31 -13.59
N GLU A 27 5.51 15.33 -14.46
CA GLU A 27 6.77 14.65 -14.72
C GLU A 27 7.85 15.64 -15.20
N LYS A 28 8.96 15.71 -14.45
CA LYS A 28 10.24 16.18 -14.98
C LYS A 28 11.14 14.95 -15.02
N ASN A 29 11.54 14.55 -16.23
CA ASN A 29 12.48 13.45 -16.46
C ASN A 29 13.85 13.87 -15.92
N GLU A 30 14.11 13.60 -14.65
CA GLU A 30 15.46 13.68 -14.12
C GLU A 30 16.01 12.25 -14.08
N GLU A 31 17.02 12.00 -14.92
CA GLU A 31 17.79 10.77 -14.98
C GLU A 31 18.54 10.60 -13.65
N ALA A 32 17.88 9.98 -12.69
CA ALA A 32 18.47 9.74 -11.40
C ALA A 32 19.34 8.47 -11.48
N VAL A 33 20.65 8.68 -11.39
CA VAL A 33 21.69 7.64 -11.32
C VAL A 33 21.53 6.88 -9.99
N PHE A 34 21.14 5.60 -10.03
CA PHE A 34 20.85 4.83 -8.81
C PHE A 34 21.76 3.64 -8.57
N LYS A 35 22.23 3.57 -7.32
CA LYS A 35 22.96 2.45 -6.72
C LYS A 35 22.03 1.26 -6.49
N LYS A 36 22.54 0.05 -6.72
CA LYS A 36 21.83 -1.23 -6.56
C LYS A 36 21.23 -1.39 -5.15
N LEU A 37 19.91 -1.58 -5.04
CA LEU A 37 19.24 -1.84 -3.76
C LEU A 37 19.58 -3.25 -3.26
N LYS A 38 19.87 -3.41 -1.96
CA LYS A 38 20.13 -4.73 -1.35
C LYS A 38 18.78 -5.35 -0.95
N LEU A 39 18.34 -6.36 -1.69
CA LEU A 39 17.02 -7.00 -1.55
C LEU A 39 17.11 -8.38 -0.88
N PHE A 40 16.00 -8.85 -0.31
CA PHE A 40 15.92 -10.15 0.36
C PHE A 40 15.97 -11.32 -0.62
N PRO A 41 16.51 -12.49 -0.24
CA PRO A 41 16.53 -13.69 -1.08
C PRO A 41 15.15 -14.08 -1.63
N ARG A 42 15.14 -14.77 -2.77
CA ARG A 42 13.92 -15.16 -3.49
C ARG A 42 12.92 -15.98 -2.65
N CYS A 43 13.41 -16.77 -1.69
CA CYS A 43 12.58 -17.59 -0.81
C CYS A 43 11.58 -16.77 0.02
N PHE A 44 11.95 -15.53 0.37
CA PHE A 44 11.09 -14.63 1.15
C PHE A 44 9.81 -14.23 0.42
N LYS A 45 9.80 -14.27 -0.92
CA LYS A 45 8.59 -14.02 -1.71
C LYS A 45 7.53 -15.09 -1.47
N LEU A 46 7.95 -16.36 -1.41
CA LEU A 46 7.06 -17.50 -1.19
C LEU A 46 6.61 -17.53 0.28
N ILE A 47 7.53 -17.29 1.22
CA ILE A 47 7.22 -17.18 2.65
C ILE A 47 6.20 -16.06 2.91
N GLY A 48 6.43 -14.88 2.35
CA GLY A 48 5.50 -13.75 2.49
C GLY A 48 4.12 -14.02 1.90
N LEU A 49 4.04 -14.74 0.77
CA LEU A 49 2.78 -15.16 0.17
C LEU A 49 2.01 -16.14 1.05
N VAL A 50 2.70 -17.14 1.63
CA VAL A 50 2.08 -18.10 2.55
C VAL A 50 1.56 -17.39 3.79
N ILE A 51 2.34 -16.48 4.38
CA ILE A 51 1.91 -15.68 5.54
C ILE A 51 0.67 -14.85 5.20
N LEU A 52 0.64 -14.19 4.03
CA LEU A 52 -0.49 -13.40 3.58
C LEU A 52 -1.75 -14.25 3.44
N LEU A 53 -1.65 -15.41 2.79
CA LEU A 53 -2.78 -16.34 2.62
C LEU A 53 -3.28 -16.88 3.96
N CYS A 54 -2.39 -17.29 4.86
CA CYS A 54 -2.77 -17.70 6.21
C CYS A 54 -3.47 -16.58 6.97
N SER A 55 -2.97 -15.35 6.89
CA SER A 55 -3.51 -14.21 7.64
C SER A 55 -4.93 -13.83 7.23
N VAL A 56 -5.27 -14.00 5.94
CA VAL A 56 -6.61 -13.72 5.41
C VAL A 56 -7.58 -14.88 5.66
N SER A 57 -7.09 -16.13 5.67
CA SER A 57 -7.93 -17.33 5.81
C SER A 57 -8.21 -17.74 7.26
N LEU A 58 -7.25 -17.53 8.18
CA LEU A 58 -7.39 -17.87 9.60
C LEU A 58 -8.63 -17.26 10.29
N PRO A 59 -9.02 -16.00 10.06
CA PRO A 59 -10.19 -15.38 10.71
C PRO A 59 -11.51 -16.01 10.28
N TRP A 60 -11.58 -16.54 9.06
CA TRP A 60 -12.77 -17.23 8.53
C TRP A 60 -12.97 -18.59 9.19
N ILE A 61 -11.87 -19.27 9.55
CA ILE A 61 -11.90 -20.62 10.11
C ILE A 61 -11.99 -20.57 11.63
N PHE A 62 -11.32 -19.61 12.27
CA PHE A 62 -11.22 -19.49 13.72
C PHE A 62 -11.75 -18.14 14.18
N GLN A 63 -13.08 -18.03 14.30
CA GLN A 63 -13.73 -16.81 14.81
C GLN A 63 -13.27 -16.42 16.22
N ARG A 64 -12.74 -17.37 17.01
CA ARG A 64 -12.17 -17.12 18.36
C ARG A 64 -10.86 -16.34 18.37
N LEU A 65 -10.19 -16.19 17.22
CA LEU A 65 -8.96 -15.38 17.11
C LEU A 65 -9.26 -13.88 16.89
N LEU A 66 -10.52 -13.50 16.68
CA LEU A 66 -10.92 -12.11 16.63
C LEU A 66 -11.02 -11.55 18.05
N VAL A 67 -10.20 -10.56 18.37
CA VAL A 67 -10.31 -9.77 19.60
C VAL A 67 -11.30 -8.64 19.31
N ASP A 68 -12.38 -8.55 20.08
CA ASP A 68 -13.45 -7.56 19.91
C ASP A 68 -14.08 -7.54 18.50
N GLY A 69 -14.13 -8.70 17.83
CA GLY A 69 -14.66 -8.83 16.47
C GLY A 69 -13.75 -8.22 15.39
N THR A 70 -12.56 -7.76 15.76
CA THR A 70 -11.58 -7.16 14.85
C THR A 70 -10.30 -8.02 14.80
N ASN A 71 -9.71 -8.12 13.60
CA ASN A 71 -8.56 -9.00 13.36
C ASN A 71 -7.25 -8.20 13.32
N HIS A 72 -6.90 -7.57 14.44
CA HIS A 72 -5.68 -6.77 14.55
C HIS A 72 -4.41 -7.59 14.27
N LEU A 73 -4.33 -8.81 14.82
CA LEU A 73 -3.20 -9.71 14.59
C LEU A 73 -3.06 -10.10 13.12
N GLY A 74 -4.17 -10.40 12.44
CA GLY A 74 -4.12 -10.69 11.01
C GLY A 74 -3.70 -9.49 10.18
N MET A 75 -4.11 -8.27 10.53
CA MET A 75 -3.66 -7.06 9.82
C MET A 75 -2.14 -6.85 9.94
N ILE A 76 -1.56 -7.09 11.12
CA ILE A 76 -0.10 -7.04 11.32
C ILE A 76 0.59 -8.11 10.46
N CYS A 77 0.07 -9.34 10.46
CA CYS A 77 0.64 -10.43 9.66
C CYS A 77 0.49 -10.19 8.15
N VAL A 78 -0.61 -9.58 7.70
CA VAL A 78 -0.81 -9.14 6.31
C VAL A 78 0.25 -8.10 5.93
N ASN A 79 0.42 -7.06 6.75
CA ASN A 79 1.43 -6.03 6.52
C ASN A 79 2.85 -6.59 6.47
N PHE A 80 3.16 -7.51 7.39
CA PHE A 80 4.44 -8.21 7.41
C PHE A 80 4.64 -9.07 6.15
N GLY A 81 3.63 -9.85 5.76
CA GLY A 81 3.64 -10.66 4.53
C GLY A 81 3.81 -9.82 3.27
N LEU A 82 3.08 -8.69 3.15
CA LEU A 82 3.23 -7.74 2.05
C LEU A 82 4.64 -7.15 2.02
N SER A 83 5.18 -6.73 3.16
CA SER A 83 6.54 -6.16 3.25
C SER A 83 7.58 -7.16 2.74
N LEU A 84 7.51 -8.43 3.16
CA LEU A 84 8.39 -9.49 2.67
C LEU A 84 8.30 -9.68 1.15
N ILE A 85 7.10 -9.62 0.58
CA ILE A 85 6.91 -9.71 -0.87
C ILE A 85 7.51 -8.48 -1.56
N CYS A 86 7.28 -7.27 -1.04
CA CYS A 86 7.75 -6.01 -1.63
C CYS A 86 9.28 -5.93 -1.71
N PHE A 87 9.97 -6.38 -0.66
CA PHE A 87 11.43 -6.33 -0.57
C PHE A 87 12.13 -7.62 -1.04
N SER A 88 11.38 -8.58 -1.61
CA SER A 88 11.96 -9.80 -2.17
C SER A 88 12.59 -9.58 -3.55
N ARG A 89 13.67 -10.33 -3.83
CA ARG A 89 14.38 -10.33 -5.11
C ARG A 89 13.60 -11.05 -6.21
N ASP A 90 13.64 -10.53 -7.44
CA ASP A 90 13.17 -11.23 -8.64
C ASP A 90 14.29 -12.09 -9.27
N LYS A 91 13.91 -13.04 -10.14
CA LYS A 91 14.85 -14.02 -10.75
C LYS A 91 15.93 -13.37 -11.62
N VAL A 92 15.59 -12.29 -12.31
CA VAL A 92 16.50 -11.46 -13.10
C VAL A 92 16.33 -10.04 -12.59
N GLU A 93 17.43 -9.42 -12.20
CA GLU A 93 17.43 -8.12 -11.57
C GLU A 93 18.31 -7.18 -12.38
N ASP A 94 17.65 -6.48 -13.28
CA ASP A 94 18.24 -5.48 -14.16
C ASP A 94 18.14 -4.08 -13.53
N GLU A 95 18.95 -3.13 -14.01
CA GLU A 95 18.95 -1.73 -13.58
C GLU A 95 17.56 -1.10 -13.74
N MET A 96 16.87 -1.45 -14.84
CA MET A 96 15.49 -1.06 -15.12
C MET A 96 14.52 -1.56 -14.04
N SER A 97 14.70 -2.78 -13.51
CA SER A 97 13.85 -3.31 -12.43
C SER A 97 14.01 -2.49 -11.13
N ASN A 98 15.24 -2.06 -10.85
CA ASN A 98 15.54 -1.23 -9.69
C ASN A 98 14.89 0.17 -9.82
N LEU A 99 14.91 0.75 -11.02
CA LEU A 99 14.22 2.01 -11.33
C LEU A 99 12.71 1.90 -11.16
N ILE A 100 12.10 0.82 -11.67
CA ILE A 100 10.66 0.59 -11.54
C ILE A 100 10.28 0.50 -10.06
N ARG A 101 11.05 -0.21 -9.22
CA ARG A 101 10.78 -0.33 -7.78
C ARG A 101 10.77 1.02 -7.08
N LEU A 102 11.77 1.85 -7.35
CA LEU A 102 11.85 3.16 -6.70
C LEU A 102 10.71 4.08 -7.17
N LYS A 103 10.43 4.10 -8.48
CA LYS A 103 9.32 4.86 -9.04
C LYS A 103 7.97 4.37 -8.52
N SER A 104 7.79 3.05 -8.38
CA SER A 104 6.58 2.47 -7.81
C SER A 104 6.45 2.77 -6.33
N PHE A 105 7.54 2.79 -5.57
CA PHE A 105 7.54 3.17 -4.15
C PHE A 105 7.09 4.61 -3.94
N TYR A 106 7.64 5.53 -4.73
CA TYR A 106 7.24 6.93 -4.68
C TYR A 106 5.76 7.11 -5.05
N ARG A 107 5.32 6.50 -6.16
CA ARG A 107 3.93 6.53 -6.60
C ARG A 107 2.98 5.95 -5.55
N SER A 108 3.34 4.83 -4.93
CA SER A 108 2.52 4.17 -3.92
C SER A 108 2.44 4.91 -2.61
N PHE A 109 3.50 5.61 -2.21
CA PHE A 109 3.46 6.42 -0.99
C PHE A 109 2.45 7.56 -1.13
N VAL A 110 2.53 8.31 -2.23
CA VAL A 110 1.62 9.43 -2.46
C VAL A 110 0.19 8.94 -2.71
N ALA A 111 0.01 7.93 -3.58
CA ALA A 111 -1.30 7.34 -3.82
C ALA A 111 -1.91 6.70 -2.56
N GLY A 112 -1.08 6.10 -1.69
CA GLY A 112 -1.52 5.49 -0.44
C GLY A 112 -2.00 6.50 0.58
N ILE A 113 -1.35 7.66 0.68
CA ILE A 113 -1.83 8.78 1.53
C ILE A 113 -3.17 9.29 1.02
N VAL A 114 -3.30 9.55 -0.29
CA VAL A 114 -4.56 10.00 -0.89
C VAL A 114 -5.66 8.95 -0.68
N GLY A 115 -5.35 7.69 -0.94
CA GLY A 115 -6.26 6.56 -0.74
C GLY A 115 -6.69 6.38 0.72
N PHE A 116 -5.80 6.60 1.69
CA PHE A 116 -6.13 6.51 3.11
C PHE A 116 -7.10 7.60 3.56
N PHE A 117 -6.89 8.84 3.12
CA PHE A 117 -7.84 9.92 3.38
C PHE A 117 -9.19 9.66 2.71
N PHE A 118 -9.18 9.12 1.50
CA PHE A 118 -10.40 8.71 0.80
C PHE A 118 -11.17 7.63 1.57
N LEU A 119 -10.48 6.56 2.01
CA LEU A 119 -11.09 5.47 2.77
C LEU A 119 -11.62 5.96 4.13
N THR A 120 -10.87 6.81 4.83
CA THR A 120 -11.32 7.39 6.10
C THR A 120 -12.55 8.27 5.89
N TRP A 121 -12.58 9.06 4.82
CA TRP A 121 -13.75 9.86 4.46
C TRP A 121 -14.97 8.98 4.13
N MET A 122 -14.79 7.88 3.39
CA MET A 122 -15.85 6.91 3.11
C MET A 122 -16.37 6.23 4.38
N GLU A 123 -15.48 5.76 5.25
CA GLU A 123 -15.84 5.09 6.51
C GLU A 123 -16.70 6.01 7.40
N ASN A 124 -16.31 7.29 7.51
CA ASN A 124 -17.04 8.29 8.29
C ASN A 124 -18.38 8.71 7.65
N LYS A 125 -18.66 8.32 6.40
CA LYS A 125 -19.99 8.50 5.78
C LYS A 125 -20.96 7.36 6.12
N VAL A 126 -20.42 6.17 6.37
CA VAL A 126 -21.20 4.95 6.66
C VAL A 126 -21.38 4.76 8.15
N SER A 127 -20.40 5.17 8.96
CA SER A 127 -20.47 5.07 10.42
C SER A 127 -21.28 6.20 11.05
N ASP A 128 -22.09 5.86 12.06
CA ASP A 128 -22.84 6.82 12.88
C ASP A 128 -21.94 7.68 13.79
N GLY A 129 -20.63 7.38 13.86
CA GLY A 129 -19.64 8.08 14.67
C GLY A 129 -18.33 8.38 13.93
N PHE A 130 -17.42 9.10 14.61
CA PHE A 130 -16.08 9.33 14.09
C PHE A 130 -15.27 8.03 14.16
N SER A 131 -14.98 7.44 13.00
CA SER A 131 -14.17 6.24 12.87
C SER A 131 -12.77 6.63 12.36
N GLN A 132 -11.75 6.44 13.19
CA GLN A 132 -10.37 6.64 12.79
C GLN A 132 -9.78 5.32 12.29
N LEU A 133 -9.43 5.25 11.01
CA LEU A 133 -8.71 4.11 10.48
C LEU A 133 -7.32 4.00 11.12
N SER A 134 -6.90 2.77 11.45
CA SER A 134 -5.61 2.51 12.07
C SER A 134 -4.44 2.75 11.12
N ALA A 135 -3.26 3.01 11.70
CA ALA A 135 -2.01 3.12 10.95
C ALA A 135 -1.65 1.83 10.19
N ASP A 136 -2.10 0.67 10.69
CA ASP A 136 -1.95 -0.61 10.00
C ASP A 136 -2.64 -0.61 8.64
N THR A 137 -3.81 0.01 8.55
CA THR A 137 -4.56 0.16 7.30
C THR A 137 -3.82 1.08 6.33
N LEU A 138 -3.22 2.18 6.80
CA LEU A 138 -2.40 3.07 5.97
C LEU A 138 -1.17 2.33 5.40
N LEU A 139 -0.49 1.54 6.24
CA LEU A 139 0.69 0.80 5.81
C LEU A 139 0.30 -0.29 4.80
N GLY A 140 -0.82 -0.97 5.03
CA GLY A 140 -1.37 -1.96 4.11
C GLY A 140 -1.78 -1.37 2.76
N THR A 141 -2.40 -0.19 2.74
CA THR A 141 -2.77 0.48 1.48
C THR A 141 -1.56 0.92 0.69
N ILE A 142 -0.54 1.50 1.33
CA ILE A 142 0.71 1.88 0.65
C ILE A 142 1.39 0.64 0.05
N LEU A 143 1.57 -0.43 0.83
CA LEU A 143 2.20 -1.66 0.34
C LEU A 143 1.39 -2.35 -0.76
N GLY A 144 0.05 -2.34 -0.64
CA GLY A 144 -0.84 -2.88 -1.66
C GLY A 144 -0.72 -2.13 -2.99
N ILE A 145 -0.79 -0.80 -2.94
CA ILE A 145 -0.63 0.05 -4.13
C ILE A 145 0.78 -0.09 -4.72
N TYR A 146 1.81 -0.24 -3.89
CA TYR A 146 3.17 -0.52 -4.35
C TYR A 146 3.22 -1.78 -5.21
N LEU A 147 2.68 -2.89 -4.72
CA LEU A 147 2.69 -4.15 -5.46
C LEU A 147 1.95 -4.01 -6.79
N VAL A 148 0.75 -3.41 -6.78
CA VAL A 148 -0.02 -3.18 -8.01
C VAL A 148 0.77 -2.31 -8.98
N SER A 149 1.31 -1.17 -8.53
CA SER A 149 2.09 -0.27 -9.38
C SER A 149 3.34 -0.93 -9.94
N TYR A 150 4.04 -1.75 -9.14
CA TYR A 150 5.24 -2.47 -9.54
C TYR A 150 4.91 -3.50 -10.63
N TYR A 151 3.91 -4.36 -10.40
CA TYR A 151 3.56 -5.42 -11.35
C TYR A 151 2.93 -4.87 -12.65
N VAL A 152 2.11 -3.81 -12.57
CA VAL A 152 1.54 -3.15 -13.76
C VAL A 152 2.62 -2.46 -14.60
N THR A 153 3.57 -1.77 -13.96
CA THR A 153 4.66 -1.11 -14.70
C THR A 153 5.57 -2.15 -15.34
N LYS A 154 5.85 -3.23 -14.62
CA LYS A 154 6.65 -4.36 -15.12
C LYS A 154 5.97 -5.09 -16.29
N SER A 155 4.66 -5.30 -16.24
CA SER A 155 3.93 -5.96 -17.33
C SER A 155 3.88 -5.10 -18.59
N LYS A 156 3.69 -3.78 -18.46
CA LYS A 156 3.71 -2.84 -19.59
C LYS A 156 5.04 -2.82 -20.34
N ILE A 157 6.16 -2.91 -19.62
CA ILE A 157 7.50 -2.93 -20.23
C ILE A 157 7.72 -4.25 -20.98
N ARG A 158 7.32 -5.38 -20.39
CA ARG A 158 7.42 -6.69 -21.05
C ARG A 158 6.56 -6.84 -22.31
N SER A 159 5.44 -6.11 -22.41
CA SER A 159 4.61 -6.11 -23.62
C SER A 159 5.10 -5.17 -24.71
N ALA A 160 6.09 -4.31 -24.42
CA ALA A 160 6.69 -3.38 -25.37
C ALA A 160 7.97 -3.94 -26.03
N GLU A 161 8.49 -5.06 -25.52
CA GLU A 161 9.51 -5.91 -26.14
C GLU A 161 8.86 -6.96 -27.04
#